data_AF-A0A2G2AB78-F1
#
_entry.id   AF-A0A2G2AB78-F1
#
_cell.length_a   1.000
_cell.length_b   1.000
_cell.length_c   1.000
_cell.angle_alpha   90.00
_cell.angle_beta   90.00
_cell.angle_gamma   90.00
#
_symmetry.space_group_name_H-M   'P 1'
#
loop_
_entity.id
_entity.type
_entity.pdbx_description
1 polymer ?
#
loop_
_entity_poly.entity_id
_entity_poly.type
_entity_poly.pdbx_seq_one_letter_code
_entity_poly.pdbx_strand_id
1 'polypeptide(L)'
;MKQKPSDPLVVGNKKYYKYKIIWEDIVGDSVLATHNEFKNMTCAEIHTECWIFDKTLDYIYSFASYHTDNGEMEFGDRNVYPRSVVKKMVRI
;
A
#
# COMPACT_ATOMS: atom_id res chain seq x y z
N MET A 1 -18.56 3.00 -16.80
CA MET A 1 -19.33 2.56 -15.61
C MET A 1 -18.36 2.42 -14.45
N LYS A 2 -18.68 2.91 -13.24
CA LYS A 2 -17.83 2.67 -12.06
C LYS A 2 -17.94 1.18 -11.70
N GLN A 3 -16.83 0.46 -11.70
CA GLN A 3 -16.79 -0.94 -11.30
C GLN A 3 -17.21 -1.06 -9.83
N LYS A 4 -18.07 -2.03 -9.52
CA LYS A 4 -18.50 -2.27 -8.14
C LYS A 4 -17.30 -2.77 -7.33
N PRO A 5 -17.04 -2.24 -6.11
CA PRO A 5 -15.97 -2.74 -5.26
C PRO A 5 -16.14 -4.23 -4.93
N SER A 6 -15.02 -4.92 -4.71
CA SER A 6 -15.00 -6.30 -4.27
C SER A 6 -15.64 -6.46 -2.89
N ASP A 7 -16.10 -7.67 -2.63
CA ASP A 7 -16.49 -8.05 -1.28
C ASP A 7 -15.26 -8.03 -0.35
N PRO A 8 -15.45 -7.68 0.93
CA PRO A 8 -14.36 -7.67 1.90
C PRO A 8 -13.89 -9.09 2.20
N LEU A 9 -12.61 -9.21 2.55
CA LEU A 9 -12.11 -10.37 3.26
C LEU A 9 -12.69 -10.36 4.68
N VAL A 10 -13.35 -11.45 5.10
CA VAL A 10 -13.98 -11.57 6.41
C VAL A 10 -13.24 -12.61 7.25
N VAL A 11 -12.85 -12.22 8.47
CA VAL A 11 -12.02 -13.04 9.36
C VAL A 11 -12.56 -12.86 10.77
N GLY A 12 -13.25 -13.89 11.27
CA GLY A 12 -14.09 -13.76 12.46
C GLY A 12 -15.07 -12.58 12.29
N ASN A 13 -14.95 -11.59 13.17
CA ASN A 13 -15.80 -10.39 13.14
C ASN A 13 -15.17 -9.19 12.40
N LYS A 14 -13.95 -9.34 11.85
CA LYS A 14 -13.25 -8.26 11.13
C LYS A 14 -13.48 -8.36 9.63
N LYS A 15 -13.54 -7.19 8.98
CA LYS A 15 -13.68 -7.04 7.52
C LYS A 15 -12.54 -6.19 7.00
N TYR A 16 -11.77 -6.72 6.06
CA TYR A 16 -10.70 -6.00 5.37
C TYR A 16 -11.12 -5.73 3.94
N TYR A 17 -11.04 -4.47 3.54
CA TYR A 17 -11.46 -4.02 2.21
C TYR A 17 -10.25 -3.86 1.30
N LYS A 18 -10.40 -4.24 0.03
CA LYS A 18 -9.35 -4.12 -0.97
C LYS A 18 -9.30 -2.70 -1.53
N TYR A 19 -8.10 -2.17 -1.69
CA TYR A 19 -7.84 -0.85 -2.23
C TYR A 19 -6.71 -0.91 -3.25
N LYS A 20 -6.80 -0.03 -4.25
CA LYS A 20 -5.66 0.43 -5.02
C LYS A 20 -5.12 1.71 -4.38
N ILE A 21 -3.87 1.67 -3.93
CA ILE A 21 -3.12 2.80 -3.37
C ILE A 21 -2.13 3.28 -4.43
N ILE A 22 -2.13 4.58 -4.71
CA ILE A 22 -1.10 5.26 -5.52
C ILE A 22 -0.28 6.12 -4.56
N TRP A 23 1.03 5.90 -4.51
CA TRP A 23 1.94 6.55 -3.57
C TRP A 23 3.33 6.78 -4.18
N GLU A 24 4.10 7.69 -3.59
CA GLU A 24 5.47 7.98 -3.97
C GLU A 24 6.46 7.15 -3.14
N ASP A 25 7.26 6.32 -3.81
CA ASP A 25 8.34 5.59 -3.19
C ASP A 25 9.65 6.36 -3.26
N ILE A 26 10.39 6.33 -2.15
CA ILE A 26 11.64 7.05 -2.01
C ILE A 26 12.70 6.28 -2.79
N VAL A 27 13.30 6.94 -3.78
CA VAL A 27 14.35 6.35 -4.60
C VAL A 27 15.73 6.74 -4.07
N GLY A 28 16.69 5.86 -4.27
CA GLY A 28 18.11 6.12 -4.02
C GLY A 28 18.93 5.63 -5.21
N ASP A 29 20.05 6.30 -5.45
CA ASP A 29 21.04 5.89 -6.43
C ASP A 29 22.41 5.81 -5.73
N SER A 30 23.14 4.73 -5.95
CA SER A 30 24.44 4.46 -5.30
C SER A 30 25.64 4.83 -6.16
N VAL A 31 25.43 5.29 -7.41
CA VAL A 31 26.52 5.77 -8.27
C VAL A 31 26.80 7.26 -8.07
N LEU A 32 27.99 7.71 -8.49
CA LEU A 32 28.28 9.14 -8.57
C LEU A 32 27.51 9.74 -9.74
N ALA A 33 26.81 10.84 -9.47
CA ALA A 33 26.00 11.55 -10.44
C ALA A 33 26.45 13.01 -10.57
N THR A 34 26.36 13.55 -11.78
CA THR A 34 26.46 14.98 -12.04
C THR A 34 25.26 15.72 -11.46
N HIS A 35 25.39 17.05 -11.30
CA HIS A 35 24.30 17.89 -10.82
C HIS A 35 23.00 17.71 -11.62
N ASN A 36 23.10 17.60 -12.96
CA ASN A 36 21.94 17.46 -13.82
C ASN A 36 21.27 16.09 -13.66
N GLU A 37 22.04 15.02 -13.53
CA GLU A 37 21.49 13.68 -13.26
C GLU A 37 20.74 13.65 -11.93
N PHE A 38 21.35 14.18 -10.86
CA PHE A 38 20.73 14.21 -9.53
C PHE A 38 19.47 15.08 -9.49
N LYS A 39 19.48 16.26 -10.14
CA LYS A 39 18.33 17.17 -10.20
C LYS A 39 17.11 16.56 -10.92
N ASN A 40 17.35 15.60 -11.82
CA ASN A 40 16.30 14.92 -12.56
C ASN A 40 15.77 13.67 -11.84
N MET A 41 16.35 13.28 -10.70
CA MET A 41 15.79 12.19 -9.89
C MET A 41 14.43 12.60 -9.32
N THR A 42 13.48 11.66 -9.39
CA THR A 42 12.12 11.83 -8.88
C THR A 42 11.70 10.56 -8.15
N CYS A 43 10.84 10.70 -7.13
CA CYS A 43 10.24 9.55 -6.47
C CYS A 43 9.47 8.69 -7.48
N ALA A 44 9.43 7.38 -7.25
CA ALA A 44 8.70 6.48 -8.13
C ALA A 44 7.20 6.47 -7.77
N GLU A 45 6.31 6.57 -8.75
CA GLU A 45 4.88 6.36 -8.52
C GLU A 45 4.57 4.86 -8.48
N ILE A 46 4.18 4.36 -7.31
CA ILE A 46 3.85 2.95 -7.09
C ILE A 46 2.34 2.76 -6.99
N HIS A 47 1.86 1.71 -7.64
CA HIS A 47 0.46 1.28 -7.62
C HIS A 47 0.38 -0.05 -6.88
N THR A 48 -0.18 -0.05 -5.68
CA THR A 48 -0.34 -1.24 -4.86
C THR A 48 -1.81 -1.62 -4.74
N GLU A 49 -2.15 -2.89 -5.03
CA GLU A 49 -3.46 -3.47 -4.71
C GLU A 49 -3.35 -4.36 -3.48
N CYS A 50 -4.01 -3.97 -2.39
CA CYS A 50 -3.86 -4.62 -1.09
C CYS A 50 -5.14 -4.51 -0.26
N TRP A 51 -5.22 -5.29 0.82
CA TRP A 51 -6.22 -5.08 1.85
C TRP A 51 -5.70 -4.10 2.90
N ILE A 52 -6.58 -3.23 3.38
CA ILE A 52 -6.24 -2.29 4.44
C ILE A 52 -6.45 -2.97 5.79
N PHE A 53 -5.37 -3.12 6.53
CA PHE A 53 -5.38 -3.61 7.91
C PHE A 53 -5.88 -2.53 8.88
N ASP A 54 -5.28 -1.34 8.80
CA ASP A 54 -5.60 -0.22 9.67
C ASP A 54 -5.22 1.13 9.04
N LYS A 55 -5.80 2.22 9.55
CA LYS A 55 -5.47 3.60 9.16
C LYS A 55 -5.45 4.49 10.39
N THR A 56 -4.34 5.19 10.59
CA THR A 56 -4.20 6.23 11.61
C THR A 56 -4.19 7.62 10.94
N LEU A 57 -3.96 8.68 11.74
CA LEU A 57 -3.79 10.03 11.20
C LEU A 57 -2.55 10.15 10.31
N ASP A 58 -1.51 9.38 10.62
CA ASP A 58 -0.18 9.50 10.02
C ASP A 58 0.19 8.32 9.12
N TYR A 59 -0.43 7.15 9.32
CA TYR A 59 -0.03 5.92 8.64
C TYR A 59 -1.21 5.13 8.06
N ILE A 60 -0.91 4.36 7.00
CA ILE A 60 -1.80 3.34 6.43
C ILE A 60 -1.08 2.00 6.50
N TYR A 61 -1.74 1.00 7.05
CA TYR A 61 -1.25 -0.36 7.17
C TYR A 61 -1.98 -1.25 6.17
N SER A 62 -1.23 -2.01 5.37
CA SER A 62 -1.81 -2.95 4.41
C SER A 62 -1.14 -4.31 4.45
N PHE A 63 -1.78 -5.28 3.81
CA PHE A 63 -1.25 -6.61 3.52
C PHE A 63 -1.75 -7.07 2.14
N ALA A 64 -0.96 -7.89 1.44
CA ALA A 64 -1.33 -8.42 0.12
C ALA A 64 -1.50 -9.95 0.08
N SER A 65 -1.17 -10.65 1.15
CA SER A 65 -1.39 -12.09 1.31
C SER A 65 -1.76 -12.41 2.76
N TYR A 66 -2.40 -13.55 2.98
CA TYR A 66 -2.72 -14.03 4.32
C TYR A 66 -2.70 -15.55 4.36
N HIS A 67 -2.39 -16.09 5.53
CA HIS A 67 -2.54 -17.50 5.86
C HIS A 67 -3.46 -17.62 7.07
N THR A 68 -4.17 -18.74 7.18
CA THR A 68 -5.02 -19.01 8.34
C THR A 68 -4.67 -20.37 8.87
N ASP A 69 -4.18 -20.40 10.10
CA ASP A 69 -3.85 -21.61 10.83
C ASP A 69 -4.52 -21.59 12.21
N ASN A 70 -5.17 -22.68 12.60
CA ASN A 70 -5.88 -22.82 13.88
C ASN A 70 -6.81 -21.65 14.27
N GLY A 71 -7.40 -20.97 13.29
CA GLY A 71 -8.31 -19.83 13.50
C GLY A 71 -7.61 -18.48 13.71
N GLU A 72 -6.27 -18.45 13.73
CA GLU A 72 -5.48 -17.22 13.71
C GLU A 72 -5.09 -16.87 12.28
N MET A 73 -5.05 -15.56 11.99
CA MET A 73 -4.66 -15.06 10.68
C MET A 73 -3.26 -14.45 10.74
N GLU A 74 -2.41 -14.91 9.84
CA GLU A 74 -1.10 -14.32 9.57
C GLU A 74 -1.16 -13.48 8.31
N PHE A 75 -0.49 -12.32 8.31
CA PHE A 75 -0.53 -11.35 7.22
C PHE A 75 0.83 -11.28 6.52
N GLY A 76 0.83 -11.51 5.21
CA GLY A 76 1.99 -11.41 4.33
C GLY A 76 1.98 -10.14 3.49
N ASP A 77 3.15 -9.79 2.93
CA ASP A 77 3.36 -8.58 2.11
C ASP A 77 2.77 -7.33 2.77
N ARG A 78 3.25 -7.09 3.99
CA ARG A 78 2.78 -6.01 4.85
C ARG A 78 3.54 -4.74 4.54
N ASN A 79 2.82 -3.64 4.42
CA ASN A 79 3.42 -2.32 4.24
C ASN A 79 2.80 -1.32 5.21
N VAL A 80 3.61 -0.34 5.62
CA VAL A 80 3.18 0.83 6.38
C VAL A 80 3.59 2.06 5.60
N TYR A 81 2.61 2.83 5.14
CA TYR A 81 2.84 4.03 4.35
C TYR A 81 2.60 5.26 5.23
N PRO A 82 3.54 6.22 5.31
CA PRO A 82 3.21 7.57 5.75
C PRO A 82 2.10 8.13 4.86
N ARG A 83 1.06 8.74 5.45
CA ARG A 83 -0.04 9.30 4.65
C ARG A 83 0.41 10.44 3.74
N SER A 84 1.52 11.09 4.08
CA SER A 84 2.14 12.15 3.25
C SER A 84 2.60 11.68 1.88
N VAL A 85 2.96 10.39 1.70
CA VAL A 85 3.40 9.86 0.40
C VAL A 85 2.23 9.32 -0.44
N VAL A 86 1.05 9.16 0.14
CA VAL A 86 -0.12 8.60 -0.55
C VAL A 86 -0.82 9.70 -1.35
N LYS A 87 -0.83 9.55 -2.68
CA LYS A 87 -1.52 10.46 -3.60
C LYS A 87 -2.99 10.13 -3.75
N LYS A 88 -3.33 8.85 -3.76
CA LYS A 88 -4.71 8.40 -3.98
C LYS A 88 -4.96 7.03 -3.37
N MET A 89 -6.17 6.83 -2.85
CA MET A 89 -6.69 5.52 -2.49
C MET A 89 -8.07 5.33 -3.12
N VAL A 90 -8.26 4.20 -3.79
CA VAL A 90 -9.54 3.83 -4.40
C VAL A 90 -9.91 2.45 -3.91
N ARG A 91 -11.10 2.31 -3.31
CA ARG A 91 -11.63 0.99 -2.97
C ARG A 91 -11.99 0.25 -4.26
N ILE A 92 -11.48 -0.96 -4.42
CA ILE A 92 -11.67 -1.82 -5.60
C ILE A 92 -12.45 -3.07 -5.23
#